data_AF-A0A839SZY1-F1
#
_entry.id   AF-A0A839SZY1-F1
#
_cell.length_a   1.000
_cell.length_b   1.000
_cell.length_c   1.000
_cell.angle_alpha   90.00
_cell.angle_beta   90.00
_cell.angle_gamma   90.00
#
_symmetry.space_group_name_H-M   'P 1'
#
loop_
_entity.id
_entity.type
_entity.pdbx_description
1 polymer ?
#
loop_
_entity_poly.entity_id
_entity_poly.type
_entity_poly.pdbx_seq_one_letter_code
_entity_poly.pdbx_strand_id
1 'polypeptide(L)' 'MSPAKSVAAQARVTGIAAEICQQANAGARFSVEAIGAADIATLQDIADTYREEGIVTRPVRAVDGLLPGYFQPAKSTSHE' A
#
# COMPACT_ATOMS: atom_id res chain seq x y z
N MET A 1 8.65 14.91 -11.97
CA MET A 1 8.08 16.06 -11.25
C MET A 1 8.91 16.26 -9.98
N SER A 2 9.39 17.47 -9.68
CA SER A 2 10.23 17.69 -8.49
C SER A 2 9.36 17.71 -7.21
N PRO A 3 9.91 17.32 -6.04
CA PRO A 3 9.17 17.34 -4.77
C PRO A 3 8.54 18.70 -4.46
N ALA A 4 9.25 19.81 -4.71
CA ALA A 4 8.73 21.16 -4.51
C ALA A 4 7.50 21.48 -5.38
N LYS A 5 7.46 21.01 -6.63
CA LYS A 5 6.30 21.18 -7.51
C LYS A 5 5.11 20.36 -7.04
N SER A 6 5.37 19.16 -6.49
CA SER A 6 4.32 18.32 -5.90
C SER A 6 3.69 18.98 -4.68
N VAL A 7 4.50 19.49 -3.74
CA VAL A 7 4.03 20.20 -2.54
C VAL A 7 3.19 21.42 -2.91
N ALA A 8 3.66 22.26 -3.84
CA ALA A 8 2.91 23.43 -4.29
C ALA A 8 1.57 23.06 -4.95
N ALA A 9 1.55 21.98 -5.73
CA ALA A 9 0.32 21.48 -6.34
C ALA A 9 -0.67 20.93 -5.29
N GLN A 10 -0.18 20.16 -4.32
CA GLN A 10 -0.99 19.62 -3.22
C GLN A 10 -1.60 20.75 -2.38
N ALA A 11 -0.80 21.76 -2.00
CA ALA A 11 -1.28 22.90 -1.24
C ALA A 11 -2.37 23.68 -2.00
N ARG A 12 -2.18 23.87 -3.32
CA ARG A 12 -3.17 24.54 -4.18
C ARG A 12 -4.48 23.76 -4.31
N VAL A 13 -4.42 22.44 -4.45
CA VAL A 13 -5.60 21.60 -4.66
C VAL A 13 -6.38 21.38 -3.36
N THR A 14 -5.67 21.17 -2.26
CA THR A 14 -6.28 20.80 -0.98
C THR A 14 -6.59 22.01 -0.08
N GLY A 15 -5.97 23.17 -0.33
CA GLY A 15 -6.02 24.32 0.56
C GLY A 15 -5.21 24.16 1.85
N ILE A 16 -4.49 23.03 2.00
CA ILE A 16 -3.60 22.77 3.12
C ILE A 16 -2.31 23.58 2.95
N ALA A 17 -1.75 24.07 4.05
CA ALA A 17 -0.48 24.80 4.04
C ALA A 17 0.66 23.95 3.46
N ALA A 18 1.54 24.57 2.67
CA ALA A 18 2.63 23.89 1.97
C ALA A 18 3.57 23.15 2.94
N GLU A 19 3.77 23.69 4.14
CA GLU A 19 4.60 23.10 5.20
C GLU A 19 3.99 21.78 5.69
N ILE A 20 2.66 21.70 5.81
CA ILE A 20 1.96 20.47 6.20
C ILE A 20 2.02 19.44 5.06
N CYS A 21 1.84 19.86 3.80
CA CYS A 21 2.03 18.98 2.65
C CYS A 21 3.48 18.46 2.56
N GLN A 22 4.47 19.30 2.87
CA GLN A 22 5.88 18.89 2.91
C GLN A 22 6.13 17.87 4.03
N GLN A 23 5.58 18.08 5.22
CA GLN A 23 5.67 17.13 6.33
C GLN A 23 4.99 15.80 6.00
N ALA A 24 3.81 15.82 5.39
CA ALA A 24 3.11 14.61 4.97
C ALA A 24 3.90 13.81 3.91
N ASN A 25 4.67 14.50 3.06
CA ASN A 25 5.55 13.86 2.08
C ASN A 25 6.91 13.44 2.67
N ALA A 26 7.27 13.91 3.87
CA ALA A 26 8.55 13.60 4.50
C ALA A 26 8.55 12.14 4.98
N GLY A 27 9.22 11.28 4.20
CA GLY A 27 9.30 9.83 4.46
C GLY A 27 8.36 8.99 3.60
N ALA A 28 7.51 9.61 2.78
CA ALA A 28 6.59 8.89 1.94
C ALA A 28 7.26 8.44 0.63
N ARG A 29 7.47 7.14 0.47
CA ARG A 29 7.84 6.53 -0.81
C ARG A 29 6.58 5.89 -1.41
N PHE A 30 5.87 6.66 -2.22
CA PHE A 30 4.69 6.16 -2.93
C PHE A 30 5.12 5.61 -4.30
N SER A 31 5.57 4.36 -4.34
CA SER A 31 5.60 3.57 -5.58
C SER A 31 4.45 2.56 -5.55
N VAL A 32 3.70 2.48 -6.65
CA VAL A 32 2.78 1.37 -6.86
C VAL A 32 3.63 0.19 -7.36
N GLU A 33 3.82 -0.78 -6.48
CA GLU A 33 4.56 -2.01 -6.77
C GLU A 33 3.60 -3.19 -6.83
N ALA A 34 4.01 -4.27 -7.53
CA ALA A 34 3.22 -5.49 -7.55
C ALA A 34 3.19 -6.12 -6.15
N ILE A 35 2.04 -6.63 -5.75
CA ILE A 35 1.85 -7.32 -4.48
C ILE A 35 2.55 -8.68 -4.57
N GLY A 36 3.50 -8.91 -3.68
CA GLY A 36 4.22 -10.17 -3.56
C GLY A 36 3.56 -11.13 -2.58
N ALA A 37 4.09 -12.36 -2.48
CA ALA A 37 3.57 -13.37 -1.56
C ALA A 37 3.70 -12.95 -0.07
N ALA A 38 4.75 -12.21 0.29
CA ALA A 38 4.94 -11.69 1.64
C ALA A 38 3.85 -10.67 2.01
N ASP A 39 3.52 -9.77 1.08
CA ASP A 39 2.45 -8.78 1.29
C ASP A 39 1.09 -9.47 1.48
N ILE A 40 0.81 -10.53 0.71
CA ILE A 40 -0.42 -11.33 0.89
C ILE A 40 -0.46 -11.99 2.27
N ALA A 41 0.66 -12.55 2.72
CA ALA A 41 0.74 -13.16 4.04
C ALA A 41 0.48 -12.13 5.15
N THR A 42 1.08 -10.94 5.05
CA THR A 42 0.81 -9.83 5.97
C THR A 42 -0.65 -9.38 5.93
N LEU A 43 -1.25 -9.25 4.74
CA LEU A 43 -2.65 -8.88 4.60
C LEU A 43 -3.58 -9.95 5.19
N GLN A 44 -3.22 -11.22 5.07
CA GLN A 44 -3.98 -12.33 5.67
C GLN A 44 -3.89 -12.29 7.20
N ASP A 45 -2.71 -12.05 7.77
CA ASP A 45 -2.50 -11.92 9.22
C ASP A 45 -3.32 -10.77 9.83
N ILE A 46 -3.37 -9.62 9.13
CA ILE A 46 -4.21 -8.48 9.53
C ILE A 46 -5.70 -8.88 9.49
N ALA A 47 -6.14 -9.57 8.43
CA ALA A 47 -7.52 -10.01 8.30
C ALA A 47 -7.93 -10.98 9.41
N ASP A 48 -7.03 -11.89 9.80
CA ASP A 48 -7.27 -12.84 10.89
C ASP A 48 -7.30 -12.12 12.25
N THR A 49 -6.37 -11.18 12.50
CA THR A 49 -6.38 -10.32 13.69
C THR A 49 -7.68 -9.55 13.82
N TYR A 50 -8.16 -8.92 12.74
CA TYR A 50 -9.41 -8.15 12.78
C TYR A 50 -10.63 -9.02 13.05
N ARG A 51 -10.59 -10.31 12.66
CA ARG A 51 -11.65 -11.25 12.99
C ARG A 51 -11.61 -11.61 14.48
N GLU A 52 -10.43 -11.84 15.04
CA GLU A 52 -10.24 -12.12 16.46
C GLU A 52 -10.67 -10.95 17.35
N GLU A 53 -10.41 -9.72 16.91
CA GLU A 53 -10.86 -8.51 17.60
C GLU A 53 -12.34 -8.16 17.37
N GLY A 54 -13.04 -8.93 16.52
CA GLY A 54 -14.46 -8.70 16.20
C GLY A 54 -14.73 -7.47 15.33
N ILE A 55 -13.70 -6.88 14.72
CA ILE A 55 -13.81 -5.76 13.77
C ILE A 55 -14.47 -6.26 12.47
N VAL A 56 -14.07 -7.43 11.99
CA VAL A 56 -14.73 -8.10 10.86
C VAL A 56 -15.47 -9.34 11.35
N THR A 57 -16.70 -9.49 10.87
CA THR A 57 -17.61 -10.56 11.33
C THR A 57 -17.50 -11.84 10.53
N ARG A 58 -16.72 -11.84 9.44
CA ARG A 58 -16.56 -12.98 8.54
C ARG A 58 -15.09 -13.22 8.23
N PRO A 59 -14.68 -14.49 8.04
CA PRO A 59 -13.34 -14.80 7.55
C PRO A 59 -13.09 -14.12 6.20
N VAL A 60 -11.92 -13.50 6.05
CA VAL A 60 -11.46 -12.88 4.81
C VAL A 60 -10.28 -13.68 4.29
N ARG A 61 -10.26 -13.92 2.97
CA ARG A 61 -9.13 -14.52 2.26
C ARG A 61 -8.48 -13.41 1.43
N ALA A 62 -7.31 -12.94 1.85
CA ALA A 62 -6.65 -11.78 1.24
C ALA A 62 -6.39 -11.98 -0.27
N VAL A 63 -6.08 -13.21 -0.68
CA VAL A 63 -5.83 -13.56 -2.08
C VAL A 63 -7.05 -13.38 -2.99
N ASP A 64 -8.27 -13.53 -2.48
CA ASP A 64 -9.49 -13.44 -3.27
C ASP A 64 -9.81 -11.98 -3.68
N GLY A 65 -9.19 -11.00 -3.00
CA GLY A 65 -9.31 -9.58 -3.32
C GLY A 65 -8.35 -9.08 -4.40
N LEU A 66 -7.45 -9.92 -4.92
CA LEU A 66 -6.42 -9.50 -5.87
C LEU A 66 -6.93 -9.52 -7.31
N LEU A 67 -6.71 -8.42 -8.03
CA LEU A 67 -6.98 -8.34 -9.46
C LEU A 67 -5.87 -9.05 -10.26
N PRO A 68 -6.20 -9.73 -11.38
CA PRO A 68 -5.21 -10.28 -12.29
C PRO A 68 -4.20 -9.20 -12.74
N GLY A 69 -2.91 -9.49 -12.65
CA GLY A 69 -1.82 -8.57 -13.04
C GLY A 69 -1.23 -7.72 -11.89
N TYR A 70 -1.87 -7.68 -10.73
CA TYR A 70 -1.34 -6.99 -9.53
C TYR A 70 -0.57 -7.92 -8.59
N PHE A 71 -0.64 -9.23 -8.83
CA PHE A 71 0.16 -10.24 -8.14
C PHE A 71 1.34 -10.66 -9.03
N GLN A 72 2.56 -10.60 -8.48
CA GLN A 72 3.72 -11.25 -9.07
C GLN A 72 4.14 -12.41 -8.17
N PRO A 73 3.94 -13.68 -8.58
CA PRO A 73 4.56 -14.79 -7.87
C PRO A 73 6.07 -14.58 -7.90
N ALA A 74 6.74 -14.89 -6.79
CA ALA A 74 8.20 -14.80 -6.71
C ALA A 74 8.78 -15.53 -7.94
N LYS A 75 9.60 -14.83 -8.74
CA LYS A 75 10.34 -15.48 -9.82
C LYS A 75 11.18 -16.57 -9.16
N SER A 76 10.89 -17.82 -9.48
CA SER A 76 11.76 -18.93 -9.13
C SER A 76 13.13 -18.61 -9.72
N THR A 77 14.08 -18.21 -8.89
CA THR A 77 15.49 -18.18 -9.28
C THR A 77 15.93 -19.63 -9.37
N SER A 78 15.61 -20.28 -10.48
CA SER A 78 16.27 -21.50 -10.90
C SER A 78 17.73 -21.14 -11.12
N HIS A 79 18.57 -21.39 -10.11
CA HIS A 79 19.99 -21.55 -10.32
C HIS A 79 20.17 -22.94 -10.94
N GLU A 80 20.24 -22.98 -12.26
CA GLU A 80 20.98 -24.04 -12.97
C GLU A 80 22.49 -23.80 -12.84
#